data_AF-A0A6H1WYD8-F1
#
_entry.id   AF-A0A6H1WYD8-F1
#
_cell.length_a   1.000
_cell.length_b   1.000
_cell.length_c   1.000
_cell.angle_alpha   90.00
_cell.angle_beta   90.00
_cell.angle_gamma   90.00
#
_symmetry.space_group_name_H-M   'P 1'
#
loop_
_entity.id
_entity.type
_entity.pdbx_description
1 polymer ?
#
loop_
_entity_poly.entity_id
_entity_poly.type
_entity_poly.pdbx_seq_one_letter_code
_entity_poly.pdbx_strand_id
1 'polypeptide(L)'
;MKCNRKGVLRAEISHDWNNLNLAAQILVCIGGIIFASTVFMVFYKTKDDTLYKVIEVVFRSSLASIFGFVLSSNIKNTNPQIINKSKNEDDERSITEVENEDDCIKYVNYKEGNSIQIVIAFVISIVCALSILAIYIYDLRQDLPSITMFRDFMCSSIGFLLGESKIKKDI
;
A
#
# COMPACT_ATOMS: atom_id res chain seq x y z
N MET A 1 27.01 5.00 13.07
CA MET A 1 26.01 3.91 12.90
C MET A 1 25.92 3.53 11.42
N LYS A 2 26.03 2.24 11.03
CA LYS A 2 25.83 1.82 9.64
C LYS A 2 24.33 1.86 9.32
N CYS A 3 23.90 2.86 8.55
CA CYS A 3 22.49 3.01 8.20
C CYS A 3 22.06 1.82 7.33
N ASN A 4 21.36 0.86 7.94
CA ASN A 4 20.88 -0.35 7.26
C ASN A 4 19.61 0.00 6.49
N ARG A 5 19.66 -0.01 5.16
CA ARG A 5 18.54 0.35 4.27
C ARG A 5 17.21 -0.33 4.64
N LYS A 6 17.24 -1.59 5.08
CA LYS A 6 16.04 -2.32 5.52
C LYS A 6 15.46 -1.79 6.85
N GLY A 7 16.33 -1.34 7.75
CA GLY A 7 15.93 -0.75 9.03
C GLY A 7 15.26 0.61 8.83
N VAL A 8 15.82 1.43 7.95
CA VAL A 8 15.27 2.75 7.59
C VAL A 8 13.88 2.63 6.95
N LEU A 9 13.69 1.71 6.00
CA LEU A 9 12.38 1.45 5.39
C LEU A 9 11.32 1.02 6.42
N ARG A 10 11.70 0.17 7.38
CA ARG A 10 10.76 -0.28 8.42
C ARG A 10 10.42 0.85 9.38
N ALA A 11 11.39 1.70 9.73
CA ALA A 11 11.17 2.88 10.56
C ALA A 11 10.24 3.88 9.87
N GLU A 12 10.44 4.14 8.57
CA GLU A 12 9.58 4.98 7.73
C GLU A 12 8.12 4.50 7.74
N ILE A 13 7.90 3.22 7.46
CA ILE A 13 6.56 2.62 7.43
C ILE A 13 5.91 2.70 8.82
N SER A 14 6.68 2.45 9.88
CA SER A 14 6.16 2.52 11.26
C SER A 14 5.81 3.96 11.65
N HIS A 15 6.60 4.93 11.23
CA HIS A 15 6.39 6.35 11.49
C HIS A 15 5.16 6.88 10.74
N ASP A 16 5.03 6.54 9.45
CA ASP A 16 3.83 6.86 8.67
C ASP A 16 2.59 6.15 9.24
N TRP A 17 2.76 4.95 9.81
CA TRP A 17 1.65 4.18 10.35
C TRP A 17 1.11 4.86 11.60
N ASN A 18 2.01 5.31 12.46
CA ASN A 18 1.65 5.97 13.69
C ASN A 18 1.08 7.39 13.48
N ASN A 19 1.38 8.02 12.34
CA ASN A 19 0.84 9.32 11.98
C ASN A 19 -0.52 9.28 11.28
N LEU A 20 -0.99 8.10 10.87
CA LEU A 20 -2.35 7.96 10.34
C LEU A 20 -3.39 8.23 11.43
N ASN A 21 -4.48 8.90 11.03
CA ASN A 21 -5.65 9.01 11.90
C ASN A 21 -6.16 7.60 12.26
N LEU A 22 -6.62 7.42 13.50
CA LEU A 22 -7.12 6.15 14.02
C LEU A 22 -8.20 5.54 13.13
N ALA A 23 -9.08 6.37 12.54
CA ALA A 23 -10.08 5.92 11.59
C ALA A 23 -9.47 5.28 10.32
N ALA A 24 -8.39 5.84 9.78
CA ALA A 24 -7.71 5.31 8.60
C ALA A 24 -6.94 4.02 8.92
N GLN A 25 -6.29 3.94 10.10
CA GLN A 25 -5.65 2.71 10.58
C GLN A 25 -6.68 1.56 10.69
N ILE A 26 -7.83 1.83 11.33
CA ILE A 26 -8.90 0.84 11.47
C ILE A 26 -9.44 0.42 10.09
N LEU A 27 -9.60 1.37 9.16
CA LEU A 27 -10.09 1.07 7.83
C LEU A 27 -9.14 0.15 7.05
N VAL A 28 -7.82 0.41 7.13
CA VAL A 28 -6.80 -0.47 6.52
C VAL A 28 -6.83 -1.86 7.16
N CYS A 29 -6.96 -1.96 8.48
CA CYS A 29 -7.09 -3.24 9.18
C CYS A 29 -8.33 -4.03 8.73
N ILE A 30 -9.50 -3.38 8.68
CA ILE A 30 -10.76 -4.01 8.22
C ILE A 30 -10.62 -4.45 6.76
N GLY A 31 -10.07 -3.59 5.89
CA GLY A 31 -9.81 -3.92 4.49
C GLY A 31 -8.91 -5.15 4.35
N GLY A 32 -7.84 -5.22 5.13
CA GLY A 32 -6.94 -6.38 5.16
C GLY A 32 -7.64 -7.68 5.57
N ILE A 33 -8.50 -7.64 6.60
CA ILE A 33 -9.24 -8.82 7.07
C ILE A 33 -10.24 -9.29 6.00
N ILE A 34 -11.01 -8.38 5.39
CA ILE A 34 -11.97 -8.73 4.33
C ILE A 34 -11.22 -9.26 3.09
N PHE A 35 -10.06 -8.69 2.76
CA PHE A 35 -9.24 -9.13 1.63
C PHE A 35 -8.70 -10.53 1.85
N ALA A 36 -8.13 -10.82 3.02
CA ALA A 36 -7.67 -12.16 3.37
C ALA A 36 -8.82 -13.19 3.37
N SER A 37 -10.00 -12.78 3.86
CA SER A 37 -11.20 -13.63 3.85
C SER A 37 -11.65 -13.96 2.43
N THR A 38 -11.58 -12.99 1.50
CA THR A 38 -11.95 -13.20 0.09
C THR A 38 -10.97 -14.13 -0.60
N VAL A 39 -9.66 -13.93 -0.38
CA VAL A 39 -8.62 -14.83 -0.91
C VAL A 39 -8.86 -16.26 -0.41
N PHE A 40 -9.13 -16.42 0.89
CA PHE A 40 -9.40 -17.74 1.48
C PHE A 40 -10.66 -18.39 0.89
N MET A 41 -11.76 -17.64 0.76
CA MET A 41 -13.01 -18.12 0.18
C MET A 41 -12.82 -18.66 -1.24
N VAL A 42 -12.03 -17.98 -2.07
CA VAL A 42 -11.71 -18.40 -3.43
C VAL A 42 -11.02 -19.76 -3.46
N PHE A 43 -10.10 -20.05 -2.52
CA PHE A 43 -9.42 -21.35 -2.48
C PHE A 43 -10.25 -22.48 -1.87
N TYR A 44 -11.15 -22.18 -0.93
CA TYR A 44 -11.87 -23.18 -0.13
C TYR A 44 -13.29 -23.48 -0.60
N LYS A 45 -13.53 -23.36 -1.92
CA LYS A 45 -14.83 -23.52 -2.60
C LYS A 45 -15.79 -24.45 -1.85
N THR A 46 -16.72 -23.86 -1.09
CA THR A 46 -17.90 -24.56 -0.59
C THR A 46 -19.00 -24.33 -1.63
N LYS A 47 -19.85 -25.33 -1.86
CA LYS A 47 -20.83 -25.46 -2.96
C LYS A 47 -21.48 -24.13 -3.38
N ASP A 48 -21.77 -24.02 -4.69
CA ASP A 48 -22.41 -22.92 -5.45
C ASP A 48 -23.77 -22.45 -4.89
N ASP A 49 -23.81 -22.04 -3.63
CA ASP A 49 -25.01 -21.53 -2.97
C ASP A 49 -25.18 -20.04 -3.28
N THR A 50 -26.43 -19.65 -3.54
CA THR A 50 -26.81 -18.25 -3.80
C THR A 50 -26.31 -17.30 -2.70
N LEU A 51 -26.24 -17.77 -1.46
CA LEU A 51 -25.71 -17.01 -0.32
C LEU A 51 -24.24 -16.64 -0.49
N TYR A 52 -23.42 -17.54 -1.03
CA TYR A 52 -21.99 -17.28 -1.25
C TYR A 52 -21.78 -16.14 -2.24
N LYS A 53 -22.55 -16.14 -3.35
CA LYS A 53 -22.51 -15.08 -4.37
C LYS A 53 -22.91 -13.72 -3.80
N VAL A 54 -23.90 -13.68 -2.91
CA VAL A 54 -24.31 -12.44 -2.23
C VAL A 54 -23.19 -11.93 -1.31
N ILE A 55 -22.58 -12.81 -0.52
CA ILE A 55 -21.48 -12.45 0.40
C ILE A 55 -20.27 -11.93 -0.39
N GLU A 56 -19.91 -12.59 -1.50
CA GLU A 56 -18.82 -12.18 -2.37
C GLU A 56 -19.05 -10.76 -2.93
N VAL A 57 -20.27 -10.45 -3.37
CA VAL A 57 -20.62 -9.10 -3.87
C VAL A 57 -20.49 -8.05 -2.77
N VAL A 58 -20.88 -8.37 -1.53
CA VAL A 58 -20.72 -7.46 -0.38
C VAL A 58 -19.25 -7.21 -0.12
N PHE A 59 -18.43 -8.26 -0.01
CA PHE A 59 -16.99 -8.14 0.23
C PHE A 59 -16.28 -7.37 -0.89
N ARG A 60 -16.63 -7.63 -2.14
CA ARG A 60 -16.13 -6.88 -3.31
C ARG A 60 -16.42 -5.40 -3.20
N SER A 61 -17.67 -5.04 -2.89
CA SER A 61 -18.10 -3.64 -2.81
C SER A 61 -17.45 -2.92 -1.63
N SER A 62 -17.34 -3.59 -0.48
CA SER A 62 -16.65 -3.05 0.70
C SER A 62 -15.15 -2.83 0.43
N LEU A 63 -14.47 -3.80 -0.19
CA LEU A 63 -13.05 -3.68 -0.53
C LEU A 63 -12.79 -2.61 -1.57
N ALA A 64 -13.66 -2.46 -2.58
CA ALA A 64 -13.56 -1.38 -3.56
C ALA A 64 -13.69 0.00 -2.90
N SER A 65 -14.58 0.15 -1.91
CA SER A 65 -14.71 1.40 -1.15
C SER A 65 -13.51 1.67 -0.25
N ILE A 66 -13.04 0.66 0.49
CA ILE A 66 -11.89 0.78 1.40
C ILE A 66 -10.61 1.08 0.61
N PHE A 67 -10.30 0.29 -0.41
CA PHE A 67 -9.10 0.51 -1.22
C PHE A 67 -9.24 1.74 -2.10
N GLY A 68 -10.43 2.05 -2.59
CA GLY A 68 -10.70 3.32 -3.25
C GLY A 68 -10.37 4.49 -2.34
N PHE A 69 -10.83 4.48 -1.08
CA PHE A 69 -10.46 5.51 -0.11
C PHE A 69 -8.97 5.50 0.20
N VAL A 70 -8.37 4.34 0.45
CA VAL A 70 -6.96 4.23 0.84
C VAL A 70 -6.04 4.71 -0.29
N LEU A 71 -6.28 4.33 -1.55
CA LEU A 71 -5.47 4.73 -2.70
C LEU A 71 -5.78 6.15 -3.21
N SER A 72 -7.02 6.63 -3.04
CA SER A 72 -7.44 7.96 -3.52
C SER A 72 -7.21 9.06 -2.51
N SER A 73 -7.36 8.74 -1.21
CA SER A 73 -6.99 9.68 -0.17
C SER A 73 -5.50 9.89 -0.33
N ASN A 74 -5.09 11.06 -0.76
CA ASN A 74 -3.73 11.51 -0.50
C ASN A 74 -3.63 11.54 1.03
N ILE A 75 -3.17 10.45 1.68
CA ILE A 75 -2.75 10.45 3.09
C ILE A 75 -1.45 11.24 3.11
N LYS A 76 -1.53 12.49 2.64
CA LYS A 76 -0.56 13.53 2.83
C LYS A 76 -0.66 13.78 4.31
N ASN A 77 0.34 13.30 5.01
CA ASN A 77 0.77 13.89 6.26
C ASN A 77 1.01 15.38 5.98
N THR A 78 -0.07 16.16 6.00
CA THR A 78 0.02 17.61 6.09
C THR A 78 0.35 17.84 7.54
N ASN A 79 1.61 17.66 7.89
CA ASN A 79 2.14 18.35 9.03
C ASN A 79 2.34 19.80 8.56
N PRO A 80 1.53 20.78 8.97
CA PRO A 80 1.73 22.18 8.60
C PRO A 80 2.97 22.81 9.26
N GLN A 81 3.93 22.01 9.74
CA GLN A 81 5.13 22.49 10.40
C GLN A 81 6.36 21.84 9.76
N ILE A 82 6.92 22.54 8.76
CA ILE A 82 8.35 22.72 8.40
C ILE A 82 8.34 23.29 6.96
N ILE A 83 7.70 24.45 6.78
CA ILE A 83 8.07 25.43 5.74
C ILE A 83 8.42 26.70 6.50
N ASN A 84 9.45 26.60 7.33
CA ASN A 84 10.15 27.72 7.95
C ASN A 84 11.50 27.20 8.44
N LYS A 85 12.38 26.87 7.50
CA LYS A 85 13.82 26.94 7.74
C LYS A 85 14.56 27.03 6.41
N SER A 86 15.03 28.26 6.16
CA SER A 86 16.15 28.66 5.34
C SER A 86 16.17 28.24 3.87
N LYS A 87 15.76 29.19 3.02
CA LYS A 87 16.73 29.70 2.03
C LYS A 87 18.01 30.07 2.78
N ASN A 88 19.08 29.32 2.57
CA ASN A 88 20.43 29.84 2.46
C ASN A 88 21.22 28.80 1.70
N GLU A 89 21.70 29.24 0.55
CA GLU A 89 22.71 28.60 -0.28
C GLU A 89 24.01 28.48 0.53
N ASP A 90 24.86 27.54 0.10
CA ASP A 90 26.25 27.31 0.53
C ASP A 90 26.46 26.64 1.90
N ASP A 91 26.68 25.32 1.92
CA ASP A 91 27.95 24.80 2.46
C ASP A 91 28.26 23.36 2.00
N GLU A 92 29.50 23.18 1.58
CA GLU A 92 30.09 21.95 1.09
C GLU A 92 30.73 21.22 2.28
N ARG A 93 30.49 19.90 2.40
CA ARG A 93 31.24 18.91 3.23
C ARG A 93 31.18 19.06 4.76
N SER A 94 30.60 18.05 5.40
CA SER A 94 31.35 17.23 6.36
C SER A 94 30.63 15.91 6.65
N ILE A 95 31.39 14.83 6.53
CA ILE A 95 31.03 13.49 6.97
C ILE A 95 31.13 13.51 8.50
N THR A 96 30.01 13.66 9.20
CA THR A 96 29.97 13.52 10.66
C THR A 96 28.66 12.85 11.05
N GLU A 97 28.78 11.60 11.49
CA GLU A 97 27.91 10.84 12.37
C GLU A 97 26.44 11.27 12.47
N VAL A 98 25.57 10.59 11.71
CA VAL A 98 24.12 10.68 11.86
C VAL A 98 23.73 10.10 13.24
N GLU A 99 23.49 10.97 14.21
CA GLU A 99 23.13 10.64 15.59
C GLU A 99 21.64 10.27 15.78
N ASN A 100 20.75 10.60 14.83
CA ASN A 100 19.31 10.36 14.96
C ASN A 100 18.71 9.63 13.73
N GLU A 101 17.79 8.69 13.97
CA GLU A 101 17.05 7.96 12.90
C GLU A 101 16.33 8.91 11.93
N ASP A 102 15.83 10.04 12.45
CA ASP A 102 15.15 11.10 11.68
C ASP A 102 16.06 11.76 10.62
N ASP A 103 17.37 11.88 10.90
CA ASP A 103 18.33 12.46 9.95
C ASP A 103 18.70 11.47 8.84
N CYS A 104 18.67 10.14 9.10
CA CYS A 104 18.82 9.12 8.05
C CYS A 104 17.60 9.10 7.10
N ILE A 105 16.37 9.27 7.61
CA ILE A 105 15.14 9.37 6.80
C ILE A 105 15.20 10.60 5.87
N LYS A 106 15.67 11.73 6.41
CA LYS A 106 15.87 12.98 5.65
C LYS A 106 16.97 12.88 4.59
N TYR A 107 18.06 12.14 4.86
CA TYR A 107 19.17 11.94 3.92
C TYR A 107 18.81 11.00 2.74
N VAL A 108 17.85 10.08 2.94
CA VAL A 108 17.38 9.16 1.86
C VAL A 108 16.24 9.77 1.04
N ASN A 109 15.71 10.93 1.42
CA ASN A 109 14.69 11.66 0.67
C ASN A 109 13.38 10.86 0.50
N TYR A 110 12.92 10.20 1.56
CA TYR A 110 11.56 9.63 1.63
C TYR A 110 10.49 10.68 1.96
N LYS A 111 10.88 11.96 2.07
CA LYS A 111 10.02 13.08 2.53
C LYS A 111 8.93 13.51 1.53
N GLU A 112 8.68 12.74 0.48
CA GLU A 112 7.58 12.95 -0.46
C GLU A 112 6.68 11.73 -0.53
N GLY A 113 5.85 11.57 0.50
CA GLY A 113 4.52 10.99 0.35
C GLY A 113 4.41 9.46 0.42
N ASN A 114 3.45 9.06 1.25
CA ASN A 114 2.59 7.93 0.97
C ASN A 114 3.21 6.52 0.92
N SER A 115 4.30 6.30 1.65
CA SER A 115 4.98 5.01 1.76
C SER A 115 4.03 3.86 2.10
N ILE A 116 3.03 4.12 2.95
CA ILE A 116 2.04 3.12 3.35
C ILE A 116 1.14 2.71 2.20
N GLN A 117 0.63 3.64 1.40
CA GLN A 117 -0.22 3.25 0.27
C GLN A 117 0.58 2.54 -0.81
N ILE A 118 1.84 2.93 -1.02
CA ILE A 118 2.75 2.22 -1.92
C ILE A 118 2.92 0.77 -1.44
N VAL A 119 3.17 0.56 -0.14
CA VAL A 119 3.31 -0.78 0.44
C VAL A 119 2.00 -1.57 0.33
N ILE A 120 0.85 -0.96 0.64
CA ILE A 120 -0.47 -1.60 0.54
C ILE A 120 -0.76 -2.00 -0.91
N ALA A 121 -0.60 -1.07 -1.86
CA ALA A 121 -0.81 -1.33 -3.28
C ALA A 121 0.09 -2.46 -3.78
N PHE A 122 1.37 -2.45 -3.39
CA PHE A 122 2.32 -3.51 -3.72
C PHE A 122 1.89 -4.88 -3.19
N VAL A 123 1.49 -4.96 -1.92
CA VAL A 123 1.02 -6.21 -1.30
C VAL A 123 -0.24 -6.73 -1.99
N ILE A 124 -1.22 -5.86 -2.26
CA ILE A 124 -2.46 -6.23 -2.96
C ILE A 124 -2.14 -6.76 -4.36
N SER A 125 -1.30 -6.06 -5.13
CA SER A 125 -0.91 -6.48 -6.47
C SER A 125 -0.26 -7.87 -6.48
N ILE A 126 0.64 -8.15 -5.54
CA ILE A 126 1.29 -9.47 -5.43
C ILE A 126 0.26 -10.55 -5.09
N VAL A 127 -0.59 -10.33 -4.09
CA VAL A 127 -1.58 -11.33 -3.66
C VAL A 127 -2.60 -11.61 -4.77
N CYS A 128 -3.07 -10.59 -5.46
CA CYS A 128 -3.97 -10.75 -6.61
C CYS A 128 -3.30 -11.53 -7.75
N ALA A 129 -2.06 -11.21 -8.10
CA ALA A 129 -1.32 -11.90 -9.16
C ALA A 129 -1.09 -13.38 -8.81
N LEU A 130 -0.70 -13.68 -7.57
CA LEU A 130 -0.53 -15.06 -7.09
C LEU A 130 -1.86 -15.81 -7.06
N SER A 131 -2.95 -15.14 -6.67
CA SER A 131 -4.29 -15.76 -6.64
C SER A 131 -4.75 -16.14 -8.05
N ILE A 132 -4.62 -15.23 -9.03
CA ILE A 132 -4.96 -15.52 -10.43
C ILE A 132 -4.07 -16.64 -10.99
N LEU A 133 -2.75 -16.61 -10.70
CA LEU A 133 -1.84 -17.65 -11.14
C LEU A 133 -2.20 -19.02 -10.56
N ALA A 134 -2.55 -19.08 -9.27
CA ALA A 134 -2.99 -20.30 -8.62
C ALA A 134 -4.31 -20.81 -9.22
N ILE A 135 -5.29 -19.94 -9.48
CA ILE A 135 -6.53 -20.32 -10.18
C ILE A 135 -6.21 -20.95 -11.54
N TYR A 136 -5.27 -20.37 -12.30
CA TYR A 136 -4.85 -20.87 -13.60
C TYR A 136 -4.13 -22.23 -13.53
N ILE A 137 -3.19 -22.41 -12.60
CA ILE A 137 -2.41 -23.66 -12.46
C ILE A 137 -3.25 -24.81 -11.94
N TYR A 138 -4.12 -24.55 -10.96
CA TYR A 138 -4.92 -25.60 -10.30
C TYR A 138 -6.27 -25.86 -10.99
N ASP A 139 -6.54 -25.23 -12.13
CA ASP A 139 -7.82 -25.29 -12.87
C ASP A 139 -9.03 -25.12 -11.94
N LEU A 140 -8.92 -24.15 -11.02
CA LEU A 140 -10.01 -23.88 -10.09
C LEU A 140 -11.17 -23.30 -10.89
N ARG A 141 -12.28 -24.04 -11.00
CA ARG A 141 -13.55 -23.54 -11.52
C ARG A 141 -14.11 -22.45 -10.61
N GLN A 142 -13.58 -21.25 -10.74
CA GLN A 142 -14.05 -20.03 -10.09
C GLN A 142 -15.08 -19.33 -10.97
N ASP A 143 -15.99 -18.60 -10.34
CA ASP A 143 -16.94 -17.78 -11.08
C ASP A 143 -16.23 -16.56 -11.69
N LEU A 144 -16.72 -16.12 -12.85
CA LEU A 144 -16.23 -14.93 -13.54
C LEU A 144 -16.16 -13.66 -12.66
N PRO A 145 -17.09 -13.40 -11.71
CA PRO A 145 -17.03 -12.26 -10.81
C PRO A 145 -15.79 -12.25 -9.90
N SER A 146 -15.35 -13.41 -9.38
CA SER A 146 -14.20 -13.50 -8.47
C SER A 146 -12.90 -13.18 -9.20
N ILE A 147 -12.76 -13.69 -10.43
CA ILE A 147 -11.61 -13.39 -11.30
C ILE A 147 -11.59 -11.90 -11.65
N THR A 148 -12.76 -11.35 -11.99
CA THR A 148 -12.92 -9.92 -12.31
C THR A 148 -12.54 -9.04 -11.12
N MET A 149 -12.93 -9.43 -9.90
CA MET A 149 -12.57 -8.73 -8.67
C MET A 149 -11.06 -8.66 -8.46
N PHE A 150 -10.33 -9.78 -8.58
CA PHE A 150 -8.87 -9.76 -8.46
C PHE A 150 -8.19 -8.92 -9.52
N ARG A 151 -8.69 -8.99 -10.77
CA ARG A 151 -8.21 -8.14 -11.86
C ARG A 151 -8.37 -6.66 -11.52
N ASP A 152 -9.54 -6.25 -11.05
CA ASP A 152 -9.84 -4.84 -10.76
C ASP A 152 -8.96 -4.31 -9.63
N PHE A 153 -8.73 -5.09 -8.57
CA PHE A 153 -7.78 -4.70 -7.51
C PHE A 153 -6.33 -4.63 -7.98
N MET A 154 -5.91 -5.60 -8.80
CA MET A 154 -4.57 -5.60 -9.37
C MET A 154 -4.35 -4.37 -10.25
N CYS A 155 -5.29 -4.07 -11.16
CA CYS A 155 -5.22 -2.92 -12.05
C CYS A 155 -5.27 -1.59 -11.29
N SER A 156 -6.12 -1.46 -10.27
CA SER A 156 -6.19 -0.26 -9.44
C SER A 156 -4.90 -0.02 -8.66
N SER A 157 -4.34 -1.07 -8.06
CA SER A 157 -3.10 -0.99 -7.29
C SER A 157 -1.89 -0.69 -8.18
N ILE A 158 -1.79 -1.34 -9.35
CA ILE A 158 -0.73 -1.05 -10.32
C ILE A 158 -0.89 0.36 -10.88
N GLY A 159 -2.12 0.80 -11.20
CA GLY A 159 -2.39 2.14 -11.69
C GLY A 159 -1.96 3.22 -10.70
N PHE A 160 -2.23 3.00 -9.40
CA PHE A 160 -1.74 3.85 -8.32
C PHE A 160 -0.20 3.87 -8.25
N LEU A 161 0.45 2.70 -8.26
CA LEU A 161 1.91 2.60 -8.22
C LEU A 161 2.57 3.29 -9.42
N LEU A 162 1.98 3.17 -10.62
CA LEU A 162 2.44 3.87 -11.81
C LEU A 162 2.31 5.39 -11.66
N GLY A 163 1.21 5.88 -11.07
CA GLY A 163 1.00 7.30 -10.79
C GLY A 163 2.01 7.90 -9.82
N GLU A 164 2.41 7.13 -8.80
CA GLU A 164 3.43 7.54 -7.83
C GLU A 164 4.86 7.31 -8.34
N SER A 165 5.07 6.43 -9.33
CA SER A 165 6.39 6.18 -9.91
C SER A 165 6.86 7.32 -10.82
N LYS A 166 7.42 8.37 -10.24
CA LYS A 166 8.14 9.39 -11.00
C LYS A 166 9.51 8.84 -11.41
N ILE A 167 9.64 8.43 -12.68
CA ILE A 167 10.95 8.18 -13.28
C ILE A 167 11.65 9.54 -13.34
N LYS A 168 12.71 9.73 -12.54
CA LYS A 168 13.59 10.89 -12.70
C LYS A 168 14.10 10.88 -14.14
N LYS A 169 13.66 11.86 -14.92
CA LYS A 169 14.29 12.18 -16.20
C LYS A 169 15.52 12.99 -15.84
N ASP A 170 16.68 12.36 -15.91
CA ASP A 170 17.94 13.10 -15.94
C ASP A 170 17.90 13.96 -17.21
N ILE A 171 17.71 15.26 -17.03
CA ILE A 171 17.90 16.31 -18.05
C ILE A 171 19.01 17.21 -17.54
#